data_AF-A0A965AGG7-F1
#
_entry.id   AF-A0A965AGG7-F1
#
_cell.length_a   1.000
_cell.length_b   1.000
_cell.length_c   1.000
_cell.angle_alpha   90.00
_cell.angle_beta   90.00
_cell.angle_gamma   90.00
#
_symmetry.space_group_name_H-M   'P 1'
#
loop_
_entity.id
_entity.type
_entity.pdbx_description
1 polymer ?
#
loop_
_entity_poly.entity_id
_entity_poly.type
_entity_poly.pdbx_seq_one_letter_code
_entity_poly.pdbx_strand_id
1 'polypeptide(L)'
;MKNWTLILIASVLCAFSADFWGFYGHPKINRQAVFSLPPDMIGFYKANIQYLAEASVNPDRRRLAVVDEASRHYIDLDHYGDSAWATMPRYWKEAVAKFSEDTLKAYGIVPWHVNTMYYRLKDAFMVQDPAAILKISAELGHYIADANVPLHTTENYNGQLTNQYGIHGFWESRLPELFATDYNLFIGKAEYLPNPQLTIWQGIASAHLKVDSVLSIERSLSAAFGDRKYSFETRGKQTIKVYSQEFSKAYHTALNNMVERQLRIAIKMVADFWYTAWVDAGQPDLKRWIDYKPSAEELAQRREELKLWKEEQFKARSHEGN
;
A
#
# COMPACT_ATOMS: atom_id res chain seq x y z
N MET A 1 -58.65 -16.07 10.96
CA MET A 1 -57.99 -15.28 9.89
C MET A 1 -57.34 -14.06 10.52
N LYS A 2 -56.03 -14.12 10.80
CA LYS A 2 -55.22 -12.96 11.19
C LYS A 2 -53.88 -13.11 10.46
N ASN A 3 -53.74 -12.35 9.38
CA ASN A 3 -52.53 -12.31 8.57
C ASN A 3 -51.46 -11.53 9.34
N TRP A 4 -50.36 -12.20 9.69
CA TRP A 4 -49.14 -11.55 10.13
C TRP A 4 -48.24 -11.40 8.92
N THR A 5 -48.19 -10.17 8.39
CA THR A 5 -47.28 -9.78 7.33
C THR A 5 -45.87 -9.76 7.90
N LEU A 6 -45.06 -10.77 7.57
CA LEU A 6 -43.62 -10.77 7.81
C LEU A 6 -42.98 -9.69 6.92
N ILE A 7 -42.52 -8.61 7.53
CA ILE A 7 -41.64 -7.64 6.88
C ILE A 7 -40.27 -8.32 6.80
N LEU A 8 -39.97 -8.87 5.62
CA LEU A 8 -38.63 -9.31 5.26
C LEU A 8 -37.78 -8.04 5.06
N ILE A 9 -37.01 -7.67 6.08
CA ILE A 9 -35.90 -6.75 5.92
C ILE A 9 -34.86 -7.49 5.07
N ALA A 10 -34.92 -7.30 3.76
CA ALA A 10 -33.87 -7.72 2.86
C ALA A 10 -32.64 -6.87 3.19
N SER A 11 -31.76 -7.40 4.05
CA SER A 11 -30.39 -6.95 4.15
C SER A 11 -29.74 -7.17 2.79
N VAL A 12 -29.75 -6.12 1.96
CA VAL A 12 -28.93 -6.04 0.75
C VAL A 12 -27.49 -6.05 1.26
N LEU A 13 -26.92 -7.25 1.37
CA LEU A 13 -25.49 -7.45 1.38
C LEU A 13 -25.00 -6.97 0.02
N CYS A 14 -24.71 -5.67 -0.06
CA CYS A 14 -23.87 -5.12 -1.11
C CYS A 14 -22.52 -5.83 -0.98
N ALA A 15 -22.34 -6.88 -1.77
CA ALA A 15 -21.01 -7.30 -2.19
C ALA A 15 -20.41 -6.11 -2.94
N PHE A 16 -19.71 -5.26 -2.20
CA PHE A 16 -18.86 -4.24 -2.79
C PHE A 16 -17.83 -4.99 -3.65
N SER A 17 -18.00 -4.94 -4.97
CA SER A 17 -16.89 -5.09 -5.91
C SER A 17 -16.00 -3.87 -5.71
N ALA A 18 -15.23 -3.96 -4.64
CA ALA A 18 -14.29 -2.99 -4.13
C ALA A 18 -13.05 -2.95 -5.02
N ASP A 19 -13.19 -2.45 -6.25
CA ASP A 19 -12.04 -2.01 -7.05
C ASP A 19 -11.52 -0.69 -6.45
N PHE A 20 -10.90 -0.78 -5.26
CA PHE A 20 -10.23 0.32 -4.56
C PHE A 20 -8.76 0.42 -5.02
N TRP A 21 -8.46 1.49 -5.73
CA TRP A 21 -7.19 2.11 -6.14
C TRP A 21 -5.83 1.83 -5.49
N GLY A 22 -5.70 1.08 -4.39
CA GLY A 22 -4.47 0.29 -4.19
C GLY A 22 -4.08 -0.45 -5.49
N PHE A 23 -5.10 -0.82 -6.30
CA PHE A 23 -4.97 -1.35 -7.66
C PHE A 23 -4.34 -0.44 -8.74
N TYR A 24 -4.19 0.87 -8.53
CA TYR A 24 -3.47 1.74 -9.48
C TYR A 24 -2.05 2.04 -8.99
N GLY A 25 -1.92 2.45 -7.73
CA GLY A 25 -0.64 2.86 -7.13
C GLY A 25 0.36 1.72 -7.06
N HIS A 26 0.03 0.60 -6.41
CA HIS A 26 0.96 -0.50 -6.18
C HIS A 26 1.49 -1.11 -7.49
N PRO A 27 0.65 -1.40 -8.51
CA PRO A 27 1.15 -1.95 -9.77
C PRO A 27 2.05 -0.97 -10.51
N LYS A 28 1.73 0.34 -10.48
CA LYS A 28 2.56 1.38 -11.09
C LYS A 28 3.91 1.47 -10.39
N ILE A 29 3.95 1.49 -9.07
CA ILE A 29 5.19 1.58 -8.28
C ILE A 29 6.10 0.39 -8.59
N ASN A 30 5.58 -0.83 -8.47
CA ASN A 30 6.32 -2.07 -8.72
C ASN A 30 6.85 -2.11 -10.17
N ARG A 31 6.01 -1.77 -11.14
CA ARG A 31 6.41 -1.70 -12.56
C ARG A 31 7.54 -0.69 -12.78
N GLN A 32 7.45 0.51 -12.19
CA GLN A 32 8.45 1.54 -12.38
C GLN A 32 9.78 1.19 -11.70
N ALA A 33 9.74 0.54 -10.54
CA ALA A 33 10.94 0.13 -9.81
C ALA A 33 11.84 -0.81 -10.63
N VAL A 34 11.25 -1.68 -11.46
CA VAL A 34 12.00 -2.57 -12.37
C VAL A 34 12.98 -1.81 -13.27
N PHE A 35 12.59 -0.64 -13.78
CA PHE A 35 13.42 0.14 -14.70
C PHE A 35 14.62 0.82 -14.02
N SER A 36 14.69 0.77 -12.70
CA SER A 36 15.78 1.35 -11.91
C SER A 36 16.83 0.31 -11.52
N LEU A 37 16.56 -0.98 -11.76
CA LEU A 37 17.45 -2.08 -11.42
C LEU A 37 18.69 -2.14 -12.34
N PRO A 38 19.83 -2.64 -11.83
CA PRO A 38 21.06 -2.76 -12.62
C PRO A 38 20.93 -3.81 -13.73
N PRO A 39 21.85 -3.79 -14.75
CA PRO A 39 21.82 -4.72 -15.88
C PRO A 39 21.73 -6.21 -15.49
N ASP A 40 22.36 -6.61 -14.39
CA ASP A 40 22.35 -8.01 -13.93
C ASP A 40 21.03 -8.46 -13.32
N MET A 41 20.15 -7.52 -12.92
CA MET A 41 18.83 -7.83 -12.38
C MET A 41 17.69 -7.54 -13.35
N ILE A 42 17.81 -6.45 -14.11
CA ILE A 42 16.69 -5.90 -14.90
C ILE A 42 16.13 -6.89 -15.91
N GLY A 43 16.95 -7.79 -16.48
CA GLY A 43 16.49 -8.80 -17.43
C GLY A 43 15.40 -9.70 -16.85
N PHE A 44 15.67 -10.28 -15.67
CA PHE A 44 14.74 -11.16 -14.95
C PHE A 44 13.47 -10.44 -14.52
N TYR A 45 13.61 -9.27 -13.90
CA TYR A 45 12.47 -8.48 -13.42
C TYR A 45 11.61 -7.94 -14.56
N LYS A 46 12.22 -7.52 -15.68
CA LYS A 46 11.50 -7.02 -16.85
C LYS A 46 10.72 -8.12 -17.56
N ALA A 47 11.26 -9.32 -17.66
CA ALA A 47 10.54 -10.47 -18.20
C ALA A 47 9.28 -10.82 -17.36
N ASN A 48 9.33 -10.55 -16.05
CA ASN A 48 8.25 -10.84 -15.10
C ASN A 48 7.46 -9.59 -14.64
N ILE A 49 7.61 -8.46 -15.34
CA ILE A 49 7.09 -7.16 -14.90
C ILE A 49 5.57 -7.13 -14.74
N GLN A 50 4.86 -7.89 -15.56
CA GLN A 50 3.40 -8.00 -15.49
C GLN A 50 2.98 -8.71 -14.19
N TYR A 51 3.65 -9.81 -13.84
CA TYR A 51 3.39 -10.53 -12.59
C TYR A 51 3.69 -9.65 -11.38
N LEU A 52 4.83 -8.96 -11.37
CA LEU A 52 5.19 -8.05 -10.28
C LEU A 52 4.14 -6.95 -10.06
N ALA A 53 3.63 -6.38 -11.16
CA ALA A 53 2.56 -5.38 -11.10
C ALA A 53 1.24 -5.98 -10.57
N GLU A 54 0.78 -7.10 -11.12
CA GLU A 54 -0.49 -7.73 -10.74
C GLU A 54 -0.48 -8.35 -9.34
N ALA A 55 0.64 -8.89 -8.89
CA ALA A 55 0.77 -9.50 -7.58
C ALA A 55 0.96 -8.46 -6.46
N SER A 56 1.32 -7.22 -6.79
CA SER A 56 1.52 -6.14 -5.81
C SER A 56 0.25 -5.71 -5.05
N VAL A 57 -0.92 -6.20 -5.45
CA VAL A 57 -2.20 -5.91 -4.79
C VAL A 57 -2.74 -7.11 -4.00
N ASN A 58 -1.98 -8.22 -3.98
CA ASN A 58 -2.36 -9.41 -3.25
C ASN A 58 -2.44 -9.21 -1.73
N PRO A 59 -1.58 -8.39 -1.08
CA PRO A 59 -1.76 -8.03 0.32
C PRO A 59 -3.14 -7.41 0.60
N ASP A 60 -3.59 -6.44 -0.20
CA ASP A 60 -4.94 -5.87 -0.06
C ASP A 60 -6.04 -6.93 -0.23
N ARG A 61 -5.89 -7.81 -1.23
CA ARG A 61 -6.88 -8.87 -1.50
C ARG A 61 -7.06 -9.84 -0.35
N ARG A 62 -6.00 -10.08 0.43
CA ARG A 62 -6.02 -10.99 1.58
C ARG A 62 -6.14 -10.27 2.93
N ARG A 63 -6.27 -8.94 2.92
CA ARG A 63 -6.31 -8.08 4.10
C ARG A 63 -7.32 -8.55 5.15
N LEU A 64 -8.49 -8.97 4.70
CA LEU A 64 -9.56 -9.50 5.56
C LEU A 64 -9.52 -11.01 5.69
N ALA A 65 -8.68 -11.73 4.96
CA ALA A 65 -8.72 -13.18 4.92
C ALA A 65 -7.54 -13.86 5.61
N VAL A 66 -6.52 -13.10 5.98
CA VAL A 66 -5.33 -13.60 6.68
C VAL A 66 -5.22 -12.90 8.02
N VAL A 67 -5.09 -13.69 9.09
CA VAL A 67 -4.86 -13.19 10.45
C VAL A 67 -3.67 -12.22 10.47
N ASP A 68 -3.88 -11.10 11.16
CA ASP A 68 -2.93 -9.99 11.30
C ASP A 68 -2.53 -9.27 9.99
N GLU A 69 -3.07 -9.63 8.82
CA GLU A 69 -2.67 -8.99 7.56
C GLU A 69 -2.97 -7.50 7.58
N ALA A 70 -4.15 -7.11 8.02
CA ALA A 70 -4.55 -5.70 8.04
C ALA A 70 -3.55 -4.79 8.76
N SER A 71 -2.98 -5.23 9.89
CA SER A 71 -1.98 -4.46 10.65
C SER A 71 -0.68 -4.22 9.89
N ARG A 72 -0.40 -4.99 8.83
CA ARG A 72 0.84 -4.90 8.04
C ARG A 72 0.84 -3.77 7.03
N HIS A 73 -0.30 -3.11 6.82
CA HIS A 73 -0.46 -2.03 5.85
C HIS A 73 -0.20 -0.63 6.44
N TYR A 74 -0.18 -0.47 7.76
CA TYR A 74 -0.15 0.85 8.36
C TYR A 74 0.66 0.89 9.66
N ILE A 75 0.84 2.11 10.18
CA ILE A 75 1.27 2.37 11.55
C ILE A 75 0.64 3.68 12.02
N ASP A 76 -0.29 3.62 12.97
CA ASP A 76 -0.97 4.81 13.49
C ASP A 76 -0.04 5.52 14.51
N LEU A 77 0.87 6.36 14.02
CA LEU A 77 1.94 6.96 14.84
C LEU A 77 1.40 7.93 15.89
N ASP A 78 0.35 8.66 15.55
CA ASP A 78 -0.33 9.61 16.44
C ASP A 78 -0.91 8.93 17.70
N HIS A 79 -1.22 7.62 17.64
CA HIS A 79 -1.58 6.84 18.82
C HIS A 79 -0.48 6.86 19.90
N TYR A 80 0.79 6.83 19.48
CA TYR A 80 1.96 6.78 20.35
C TYR A 80 2.48 8.17 20.74
N GLY A 81 1.77 9.23 20.35
CA GLY A 81 2.05 10.64 20.65
C GLY A 81 2.76 11.42 19.53
N ASP A 82 2.74 12.75 19.62
CA ASP A 82 3.18 13.67 18.55
C ASP A 82 4.63 13.47 18.07
N SER A 83 5.50 12.93 18.93
CA SER A 83 6.91 12.65 18.62
C SER A 83 7.18 11.17 18.30
N ALA A 84 6.14 10.35 18.09
CA ALA A 84 6.28 8.92 17.81
C ALA A 84 7.09 8.67 16.54
N TRP A 85 6.93 9.51 15.51
CA TRP A 85 7.73 9.43 14.28
C TRP A 85 9.24 9.46 14.56
N ALA A 86 9.68 10.14 15.63
CA ALA A 86 11.08 10.25 16.06
C ALA A 86 11.49 9.22 17.13
N THR A 87 10.59 8.91 18.06
CA THR A 87 10.90 8.21 19.32
C THR A 87 10.47 6.74 19.37
N MET A 88 9.70 6.27 18.39
CA MET A 88 9.29 4.87 18.31
C MET A 88 10.51 3.95 18.16
N PRO A 89 10.58 2.83 18.92
CA PRO A 89 11.67 1.88 18.78
C PRO A 89 11.74 1.30 17.37
N ARG A 90 12.93 1.30 16.78
CA ARG A 90 13.10 0.93 15.37
C ARG A 90 13.16 -0.58 15.16
N TYR A 91 13.50 -1.32 16.21
CA TYR A 91 13.60 -2.78 16.19
C TYR A 91 12.42 -3.43 16.92
N TRP A 92 11.91 -4.52 16.36
CA TRP A 92 10.69 -5.17 16.85
C TRP A 92 10.75 -5.57 18.33
N LYS A 93 11.87 -6.17 18.78
CA LYS A 93 12.03 -6.60 20.17
C LYS A 93 11.93 -5.44 21.17
N GLU A 94 12.48 -4.29 20.81
CA GLU A 94 12.41 -3.08 21.64
C GLU A 94 11.00 -2.49 21.64
N ALA A 95 10.32 -2.52 20.48
CA ALA A 95 8.94 -2.07 20.37
C ALA A 95 8.01 -2.93 21.24
N VAL A 96 8.13 -4.26 21.16
CA VAL A 96 7.34 -5.21 21.97
C VAL A 96 7.61 -5.01 23.46
N ALA A 97 8.88 -4.83 23.86
CA ALA A 97 9.22 -4.56 25.25
C ALA A 97 8.59 -3.26 25.78
N LYS A 98 8.40 -2.25 24.91
CA LYS A 98 7.85 -0.95 25.29
C LYS A 98 6.32 -0.90 25.24
N PHE A 99 5.68 -1.56 24.26
CA PHE A 99 4.25 -1.38 23.96
C PHE A 99 3.42 -2.67 23.98
N SER A 100 4.03 -3.85 24.11
CA SER A 100 3.42 -5.17 23.87
C SER A 100 3.11 -5.48 22.40
N GLU A 101 3.11 -6.76 22.05
CA GLU A 101 2.80 -7.20 20.68
C GLU A 101 1.35 -6.93 20.28
N ASP A 102 0.40 -7.12 21.20
CA ASP A 102 -1.03 -6.92 20.94
C ASP A 102 -1.34 -5.46 20.59
N THR A 103 -0.76 -4.51 21.32
CA THR A 103 -0.90 -3.07 21.01
C THR A 103 -0.28 -2.74 19.66
N LEU A 104 0.92 -3.23 19.37
CA LEU A 104 1.57 -2.98 18.09
C LEU A 104 0.73 -3.50 16.91
N LYS A 105 0.16 -4.71 17.03
CA LYS A 105 -0.74 -5.26 16.02
C LYS A 105 -2.04 -4.46 15.88
N ALA A 106 -2.58 -3.93 16.98
CA ALA A 106 -3.79 -3.12 16.95
C ALA A 106 -3.60 -1.77 16.23
N TYR A 107 -2.41 -1.18 16.32
CA TYR A 107 -2.10 0.14 15.74
C TYR A 107 -1.09 0.10 14.60
N GLY A 108 -0.89 -1.08 14.01
CA GLY A 108 -0.13 -1.25 12.78
C GLY A 108 1.38 -1.47 12.96
N ILE A 109 1.92 -2.33 12.09
CA ILE A 109 3.29 -2.86 12.17
C ILE A 109 4.06 -2.75 10.85
N VAL A 110 3.61 -1.94 9.89
CA VAL A 110 4.22 -1.86 8.55
C VAL A 110 5.76 -1.67 8.53
N PRO A 111 6.40 -0.83 9.38
CA PRO A 111 7.87 -0.68 9.34
C PRO A 111 8.62 -1.98 9.65
N TRP A 112 8.12 -2.77 10.60
CA TRP A 112 8.77 -4.03 11.00
C TRP A 112 8.42 -5.17 10.04
N HIS A 113 7.22 -5.14 9.46
CA HIS A 113 6.82 -6.11 8.44
C HIS A 113 7.63 -5.94 7.15
N VAL A 114 7.90 -4.70 6.72
CA VAL A 114 8.80 -4.42 5.59
C VAL A 114 10.19 -5.01 5.82
N ASN A 115 10.76 -4.87 7.03
CA ASN A 115 12.06 -5.47 7.34
C ASN A 115 12.02 -7.01 7.33
N THR A 116 10.92 -7.60 7.80
CA THR A 116 10.69 -9.06 7.71
C THR A 116 10.63 -9.52 6.26
N MET A 117 9.90 -8.81 5.41
CA MET A 117 9.78 -9.11 3.98
C MET A 117 11.10 -8.91 3.22
N TYR A 118 11.91 -7.93 3.61
CA TYR A 118 13.27 -7.75 3.10
C TYR A 118 14.14 -8.99 3.39
N TYR A 119 14.18 -9.49 4.63
CA TYR A 119 14.94 -10.69 4.94
C TYR A 119 14.44 -11.92 4.18
N ARG A 120 13.11 -12.07 4.04
CA ARG A 120 12.53 -13.14 3.22
C ARG A 120 12.96 -13.04 1.75
N LEU A 121 13.03 -11.83 1.20
CA LEU A 121 13.48 -11.62 -0.18
C LEU A 121 14.96 -11.98 -0.33
N LYS A 122 15.80 -11.55 0.62
CA LYS A 122 17.22 -11.91 0.68
C LYS A 122 17.37 -13.43 0.73
N ASP A 123 16.64 -14.10 1.60
CA ASP A 123 16.70 -15.56 1.74
C ASP A 123 16.24 -16.26 0.45
N ALA A 124 15.20 -15.75 -0.22
CA ALA A 124 14.73 -16.26 -1.52
C ALA A 124 15.81 -16.14 -2.61
N PHE A 125 16.57 -15.03 -2.62
CA PHE A 125 17.74 -14.90 -3.49
C PHE A 125 18.85 -15.89 -3.12
N MET A 126 19.15 -16.06 -1.83
CA MET A 126 20.20 -16.97 -1.36
C MET A 126 19.93 -18.42 -1.76
N VAL A 127 18.68 -18.88 -1.61
CA VAL A 127 18.25 -20.23 -2.00
C VAL A 127 17.90 -20.35 -3.49
N GLN A 128 18.01 -19.25 -4.25
CA GLN A 128 17.84 -19.22 -5.71
C GLN A 128 16.46 -19.69 -6.18
N ASP A 129 15.41 -19.28 -5.47
CA ASP A 129 14.01 -19.61 -5.79
C ASP A 129 13.35 -18.47 -6.60
N PRO A 130 13.22 -18.58 -7.93
CA PRO A 130 12.65 -17.52 -8.76
C PRO A 130 11.17 -17.25 -8.45
N ALA A 131 10.41 -18.24 -7.99
CA ALA A 131 9.01 -18.08 -7.65
C ALA A 131 8.86 -17.22 -6.39
N ALA A 132 9.63 -17.55 -5.36
CA ALA A 132 9.67 -16.81 -4.12
C ALA A 132 10.23 -15.39 -4.30
N ILE A 133 11.30 -15.22 -5.09
CA ILE A 133 11.86 -13.89 -5.41
C ILE A 133 10.77 -13.00 -6.01
N LEU A 134 10.02 -13.49 -7.01
CA LEU A 134 8.98 -12.70 -7.65
C LEU A 134 7.82 -12.38 -6.71
N LYS A 135 7.31 -13.38 -5.98
CA LYS A 135 6.18 -13.19 -5.04
C LYS A 135 6.55 -12.19 -3.95
N ILE A 136 7.68 -12.40 -3.28
CA ILE A 136 8.12 -11.56 -2.17
C ILE A 136 8.51 -10.16 -2.67
N SER A 137 9.11 -10.03 -3.86
CA SER A 137 9.38 -8.70 -4.45
C SER A 137 8.11 -7.88 -4.62
N ALA A 138 7.06 -8.48 -5.21
CA ALA A 138 5.79 -7.80 -5.46
C ALA A 138 5.11 -7.35 -4.15
N GLU A 139 5.08 -8.24 -3.16
CA GLU A 139 4.44 -7.98 -1.87
C GLU A 139 5.28 -7.03 -0.99
N LEU A 140 6.60 -7.12 -0.99
CA LEU A 140 7.47 -6.13 -0.36
C LEU A 140 7.24 -4.74 -0.97
N GLY A 141 7.09 -4.69 -2.30
CA GLY A 141 6.79 -3.45 -3.02
C GLY A 141 5.47 -2.81 -2.59
N HIS A 142 4.47 -3.63 -2.24
CA HIS A 142 3.20 -3.17 -1.68
C HIS A 142 3.39 -2.49 -0.32
N TYR A 143 3.97 -3.18 0.66
CA TYR A 143 4.10 -2.62 2.02
C TYR A 143 5.02 -1.40 2.08
N ILE A 144 6.04 -1.33 1.20
CA ILE A 144 6.85 -0.11 1.05
C ILE A 144 6.02 1.04 0.48
N ALA A 145 5.12 0.78 -0.49
CA ALA A 145 4.25 1.80 -1.04
C ALA A 145 3.29 2.36 0.02
N ASP A 146 2.63 1.49 0.79
CA ASP A 146 1.77 1.85 1.93
C ASP A 146 2.50 2.72 2.95
N ALA A 147 3.71 2.31 3.35
CA ALA A 147 4.56 3.05 4.29
C ALA A 147 4.91 4.48 3.82
N ASN A 148 4.75 4.77 2.53
CA ASN A 148 4.98 6.10 1.95
C ASN A 148 3.69 6.89 1.71
N VAL A 149 2.52 6.39 2.14
CA VAL A 149 1.26 7.13 2.11
C VAL A 149 1.06 7.85 3.46
N PRO A 150 0.91 9.19 3.50
CA PRO A 150 0.71 9.90 4.76
C PRO A 150 -0.47 9.35 5.58
N LEU A 151 -1.58 9.03 4.91
CA LEU A 151 -2.80 8.53 5.56
C LEU A 151 -2.67 7.09 6.10
N HIS A 152 -1.61 6.35 5.76
CA HIS A 152 -1.30 5.05 6.39
C HIS A 152 -0.47 5.19 7.67
N THR A 153 -0.22 6.42 8.10
CA THR A 153 0.61 6.71 9.28
C THR A 153 -0.16 7.35 10.44
N THR A 154 -1.49 7.37 10.39
CA THR A 154 -2.35 8.12 11.34
C THR A 154 -3.67 7.39 11.61
N GLU A 155 -4.15 7.47 12.85
CA GLU A 155 -5.50 7.03 13.22
C GLU A 155 -6.56 7.77 12.39
N ASN A 156 -6.32 9.01 11.96
CA ASN A 156 -7.25 9.79 11.12
C ASN A 156 -7.14 9.45 9.61
N TYR A 157 -6.81 8.21 9.27
CA TYR A 157 -6.53 7.75 7.91
C TYR A 157 -7.61 8.10 6.88
N ASN A 158 -8.88 8.16 7.27
CA ASN A 158 -10.00 8.50 6.38
C ASN A 158 -10.65 9.84 6.72
N GLY A 159 -9.99 10.69 7.52
CA GLY A 159 -10.52 11.99 7.92
C GLY A 159 -11.68 11.89 8.93
N GLN A 160 -11.90 10.72 9.52
CA GLN A 160 -13.04 10.44 10.39
C GLN A 160 -13.00 11.21 11.72
N LEU A 161 -11.82 11.55 12.22
CA LEU A 161 -11.62 12.34 13.44
C LEU A 161 -11.76 13.84 13.17
N THR A 162 -11.72 14.25 11.91
CA THR A 162 -11.69 15.66 11.51
C THR A 162 -12.83 16.04 10.54
N ASN A 163 -13.79 15.16 10.30
CA ASN A 163 -14.94 15.36 9.40
C ASN A 163 -14.57 15.56 7.92
N GLN A 164 -13.60 14.78 7.44
CA GLN A 164 -13.09 14.77 6.06
C GLN A 164 -13.23 13.36 5.45
N TYR A 165 -14.32 12.67 5.81
CA TYR A 165 -14.62 11.30 5.39
C TYR A 165 -14.39 11.08 3.89
N GLY A 166 -13.64 10.03 3.56
CA GLY A 166 -13.30 9.67 2.18
C GLY A 166 -12.01 10.31 1.66
N ILE A 167 -11.27 11.07 2.48
CA ILE A 167 -9.99 11.67 2.05
C ILE A 167 -8.93 10.60 1.70
N HIS A 168 -9.01 9.42 2.30
CA HIS A 168 -8.13 8.29 1.98
C HIS A 168 -8.24 7.89 0.52
N GLY A 169 -9.46 7.52 0.11
CA GLY A 169 -9.77 7.24 -1.28
C GLY A 169 -9.45 8.46 -2.16
N PHE A 170 -9.81 9.67 -1.75
CA PHE A 170 -9.50 10.86 -2.55
C PHE A 170 -8.00 10.99 -2.87
N TRP A 171 -7.12 10.84 -1.89
CA TRP A 171 -5.68 10.99 -2.04
C TRP A 171 -5.05 9.85 -2.84
N GLU A 172 -5.36 8.59 -2.50
CA GLU A 172 -4.75 7.42 -3.13
C GLU A 172 -5.37 7.04 -4.47
N SER A 173 -6.62 7.43 -4.68
CA SER A 173 -7.42 7.01 -5.82
C SER A 173 -7.57 8.10 -6.85
N ARG A 174 -8.31 9.13 -6.45
CA ARG A 174 -8.86 10.09 -7.38
C ARG A 174 -7.78 10.99 -7.94
N LEU A 175 -6.79 11.37 -7.13
CA LEU A 175 -5.68 12.18 -7.60
C LEU A 175 -4.81 11.43 -8.63
N PRO A 176 -4.32 10.19 -8.37
CA PRO A 176 -3.65 9.41 -9.40
C PRO A 176 -4.50 9.17 -10.65
N GLU A 177 -5.79 8.85 -10.53
CA GLU A 177 -6.70 8.67 -11.68
C GLU A 177 -6.65 9.85 -12.65
N LEU A 178 -6.73 11.06 -12.11
CA LEU A 178 -6.88 12.26 -12.88
C LEU A 178 -5.56 12.81 -13.41
N PHE A 179 -4.44 12.58 -12.70
CA PHE A 179 -3.21 13.34 -12.92
C PHE A 179 -1.96 12.50 -13.15
N ALA A 180 -1.97 11.18 -12.90
CA ALA A 180 -0.75 10.38 -12.97
C ALA A 180 -0.20 10.16 -14.39
N THR A 181 -0.97 10.49 -15.43
CA THR A 181 -0.45 10.54 -16.81
C THR A 181 0.60 11.63 -17.01
N ASP A 182 0.53 12.70 -16.21
CA ASP A 182 1.41 13.87 -16.32
C ASP A 182 2.62 13.79 -15.38
N TYR A 183 2.68 12.77 -14.51
CA TYR A 183 3.75 12.62 -13.54
C TYR A 183 5.05 12.15 -14.20
N ASN A 184 6.17 12.76 -13.81
CA ASN A 184 7.49 12.25 -14.10
C ASN A 184 7.89 11.24 -13.01
N LEU A 185 7.85 9.95 -13.32
CA LEU A 185 8.18 8.89 -12.37
C LEU A 185 9.61 8.33 -12.52
N PHE A 186 10.48 9.00 -13.29
CA PHE A 186 11.87 8.57 -13.45
C PHE A 186 12.71 8.93 -12.21
N ILE A 187 13.24 7.92 -11.51
CA ILE A 187 13.95 8.09 -10.23
C ILE A 187 15.45 7.75 -10.26
N GLY A 188 15.98 7.35 -11.42
CA GLY A 188 17.39 6.99 -11.57
C GLY A 188 17.64 5.51 -11.29
N LYS A 189 18.81 5.19 -10.72
CA LYS A 189 19.24 3.81 -10.45
C LYS A 189 18.94 3.43 -9.01
N ALA A 190 18.74 2.13 -8.78
CA ALA A 190 18.70 1.56 -7.45
C ALA A 190 20.07 1.72 -6.76
N GLU A 191 20.04 1.93 -5.45
CA GLU A 191 21.21 2.13 -4.59
C GLU A 191 21.14 1.19 -3.39
N TYR A 192 22.32 0.81 -2.90
CA TYR A 192 22.43 -0.08 -1.75
C TYR A 192 21.99 0.64 -0.47
N LEU A 193 21.17 -0.02 0.35
CA LEU A 193 20.73 0.50 1.64
C LEU A 193 21.59 -0.11 2.76
N PRO A 194 22.46 0.68 3.43
CA PRO A 194 23.26 0.16 4.54
C PRO A 194 22.43 -0.35 5.72
N ASN A 195 21.20 0.17 5.88
CA ASN A 195 20.29 -0.26 6.92
C ASN A 195 18.83 -0.15 6.44
N PRO A 196 18.28 -1.21 5.81
CA PRO A 196 16.90 -1.22 5.32
C PRO A 196 15.87 -0.90 6.40
N GLN A 197 16.07 -1.39 7.64
CA GLN A 197 15.18 -1.11 8.78
C GLN A 197 15.10 0.40 9.08
N LEU A 198 16.22 1.11 9.09
CA LEU A 198 16.20 2.56 9.34
C LEU A 198 15.68 3.34 8.13
N THR A 199 15.96 2.89 6.91
CA THR A 199 15.44 3.54 5.69
C THR A 199 13.91 3.53 5.63
N ILE A 200 13.25 2.41 5.96
CA ILE A 200 11.78 2.39 5.96
C ILE A 200 11.19 3.33 7.03
N TRP A 201 11.83 3.42 8.20
CA TRP A 201 11.42 4.36 9.25
C TRP A 201 11.57 5.83 8.84
N GLN A 202 12.62 6.16 8.08
CA GLN A 202 12.78 7.50 7.52
C GLN A 202 11.67 7.82 6.50
N GLY A 203 11.30 6.85 5.65
CA GLY A 203 10.18 6.98 4.72
C GLY A 203 8.86 7.27 5.44
N ILE A 204 8.55 6.47 6.46
CA ILE A 204 7.35 6.61 7.28
C ILE A 204 7.32 7.95 8.01
N ALA A 205 8.42 8.35 8.65
CA ALA A 205 8.50 9.65 9.31
C ALA A 205 8.27 10.81 8.33
N SER A 206 8.88 10.74 7.14
CA SER A 206 8.68 11.71 6.07
C SER A 206 7.22 11.75 5.60
N ALA A 207 6.56 10.59 5.45
CA ALA A 207 5.15 10.52 5.07
C ALA A 207 4.24 11.09 6.16
N HIS A 208 4.49 10.74 7.43
CA HIS A 208 3.70 11.21 8.57
C HIS A 208 3.74 12.72 8.75
N LEU A 209 4.90 13.34 8.55
CA LEU A 209 5.06 14.80 8.59
C LEU A 209 4.29 15.55 7.48
N LYS A 210 3.56 14.85 6.60
CA LYS A 210 2.68 15.44 5.57
C LYS A 210 1.20 15.28 5.89
N VAL A 211 0.83 14.56 6.95
CA VAL A 211 -0.57 14.35 7.37
C VAL A 211 -1.26 15.68 7.65
N ASP A 212 -0.56 16.61 8.29
CA ASP A 212 -1.02 17.97 8.57
C ASP A 212 -1.45 18.71 7.29
N SER A 213 -0.62 18.66 6.24
CA SER A 213 -0.84 19.32 4.96
C SER A 213 -1.98 18.66 4.21
N VAL A 214 -2.03 17.32 4.20
CA VAL A 214 -3.14 16.54 3.60
C VAL A 214 -4.48 16.98 4.21
N LEU A 215 -4.59 17.01 5.54
CA LEU A 215 -5.84 17.34 6.20
C LEU A 215 -6.17 18.85 6.18
N SER A 216 -5.21 19.71 6.47
CA SER A 216 -5.47 21.16 6.58
C SER A 216 -5.78 21.82 5.24
N ILE A 217 -5.12 21.39 4.15
CA ILE A 217 -5.37 21.93 2.80
C ILE A 217 -6.74 21.49 2.30
N GLU A 218 -7.10 20.21 2.50
CA GLU A 218 -8.41 19.69 2.10
C GLU A 218 -9.55 20.42 2.83
N ARG A 219 -9.37 20.68 4.14
CA ARG A 219 -10.32 21.47 4.94
C ARG A 219 -10.45 22.90 4.42
N SER A 220 -9.32 23.56 4.16
CA SER A 220 -9.30 24.95 3.70
C SER A 220 -9.99 25.11 2.35
N LEU A 221 -9.72 24.20 1.41
CA LEU A 221 -10.39 24.17 0.11
C LEU A 221 -11.87 23.80 0.23
N SER A 222 -12.23 22.88 1.12
CA SER A 222 -13.64 22.54 1.38
C SER A 222 -14.45 23.76 1.79
N ALA A 223 -13.90 24.61 2.66
CA ALA A 223 -14.55 25.86 3.06
C ALA A 223 -14.74 26.83 1.90
N ALA A 224 -13.79 26.90 0.96
CA ALA A 224 -13.86 27.79 -0.20
C ALA A 224 -14.79 27.27 -1.33
N PHE A 225 -14.90 25.94 -1.49
CA PHE A 225 -15.66 25.33 -2.58
C PHE A 225 -17.13 25.07 -2.22
N GLY A 226 -17.44 24.83 -0.94
CA GLY A 226 -18.78 24.42 -0.51
C GLY A 226 -19.25 23.18 -1.28
N ASP A 227 -20.47 23.22 -1.82
CA ASP A 227 -21.04 22.08 -2.55
C ASP A 227 -20.29 21.72 -3.84
N ARG A 228 -19.54 22.67 -4.45
CA ARG A 228 -18.72 22.42 -5.64
C ARG A 228 -17.55 21.47 -5.39
N LYS A 229 -17.28 21.14 -4.13
CA LYS A 229 -16.33 20.09 -3.72
C LYS A 229 -16.67 18.74 -4.36
N TYR A 230 -17.95 18.44 -4.55
CA TYR A 230 -18.39 17.16 -5.04
C TYR A 230 -19.06 17.25 -6.41
N SER A 231 -18.97 16.16 -7.17
CA SER A 231 -19.74 15.92 -8.37
C SER A 231 -20.30 14.49 -8.33
N PHE A 232 -21.15 14.17 -9.30
CA PHE A 232 -21.68 12.82 -9.47
C PHE A 232 -21.14 12.23 -10.77
N GLU A 233 -20.64 11.00 -10.70
CA GLU A 233 -20.13 10.26 -11.87
C GLU A 233 -20.82 8.92 -11.98
N THR A 234 -21.12 8.50 -13.21
CA THR A 234 -21.68 7.18 -13.50
C THR A 234 -20.55 6.19 -13.73
N ARG A 235 -20.37 5.23 -12.82
CA ARG A 235 -19.46 4.09 -12.98
C ARG A 235 -20.29 2.83 -13.19
N GLY A 236 -20.27 2.33 -14.43
CA GLY A 236 -21.11 1.20 -14.84
C GLY A 236 -22.59 1.52 -14.69
N LYS A 237 -23.27 0.84 -13.76
CA LYS A 237 -24.72 1.01 -13.49
C LYS A 237 -25.02 1.94 -12.30
N GLN A 238 -24.01 2.45 -11.59
CA GLN A 238 -24.20 3.24 -10.38
C GLN A 238 -23.73 4.67 -10.58
N THR A 239 -24.49 5.63 -10.05
CA THR A 239 -24.07 7.02 -9.89
C THR A 239 -23.50 7.20 -8.49
N ILE A 240 -22.24 7.60 -8.41
CA ILE A 240 -21.51 7.78 -7.16
C ILE A 240 -21.14 9.24 -6.95
N LYS A 241 -21.23 9.70 -5.69
CA LYS A 241 -20.72 11.01 -5.28
C LYS A 241 -19.20 10.92 -5.18
N VAL A 242 -18.49 11.79 -5.90
CA VAL A 242 -17.02 11.84 -5.95
C VAL A 242 -16.54 13.26 -5.69
N TYR A 243 -15.25 13.40 -5.36
CA TYR A 243 -14.60 14.70 -5.39
C TYR A 243 -14.58 15.23 -6.83
N SER A 244 -15.05 16.46 -7.02
CA SER A 244 -15.16 17.08 -8.34
C SER A 244 -13.78 17.25 -8.96
N GLN A 245 -13.70 17.26 -10.29
CA GLN A 245 -12.43 17.46 -10.99
C GLN A 245 -11.82 18.84 -10.67
N GLU A 246 -12.66 19.87 -10.52
CA GLU A 246 -12.23 21.22 -10.13
C GLU A 246 -11.58 21.22 -8.75
N PHE A 247 -12.24 20.62 -7.75
CA PHE A 247 -11.70 20.48 -6.40
C PHE A 247 -10.43 19.63 -6.38
N SER A 248 -10.43 18.52 -7.12
CA SER A 248 -9.28 17.61 -7.24
C SER A 248 -8.07 18.34 -7.79
N LYS A 249 -8.24 19.19 -8.81
CA LYS A 249 -7.15 19.98 -9.40
C LYS A 249 -6.65 21.06 -8.44
N ALA A 250 -7.55 21.77 -7.75
CA ALA A 250 -7.17 22.76 -6.76
C ALA A 250 -6.37 22.13 -5.61
N TYR A 251 -6.84 20.99 -5.09
CA TYR A 251 -6.16 20.24 -4.04
C TYR A 251 -4.81 19.68 -4.49
N HIS A 252 -4.74 19.08 -5.68
CA HIS A 252 -3.48 18.61 -6.25
C HIS A 252 -2.42 19.73 -6.37
N THR A 253 -2.84 20.89 -6.86
CA THR A 253 -1.98 22.08 -6.97
C THR A 253 -1.55 22.59 -5.59
N ALA A 254 -2.47 22.66 -4.62
CA ALA A 254 -2.17 23.14 -3.27
C ALA A 254 -1.24 22.19 -2.50
N LEU A 255 -1.34 20.87 -2.74
CA LEU A 255 -0.38 19.87 -2.27
C LEU A 255 0.98 19.96 -2.99
N ASN A 256 1.10 20.84 -4.00
CA ASN A 256 2.30 21.04 -4.79
C ASN A 256 2.81 19.73 -5.41
N ASN A 257 1.98 18.89 -6.03
CA ASN A 257 2.39 17.56 -6.56
C ASN A 257 2.90 16.57 -5.48
N MET A 258 2.36 16.61 -4.26
CA MET A 258 2.75 15.67 -3.18
C MET A 258 2.59 14.20 -3.58
N VAL A 259 1.50 13.85 -4.26
CA VAL A 259 1.23 12.47 -4.68
C VAL A 259 2.33 11.96 -5.61
N GLU A 260 2.72 12.74 -6.62
CA GLU A 260 3.85 12.42 -7.50
C GLU A 260 5.15 12.22 -6.71
N ARG A 261 5.45 13.13 -5.76
CA ARG A 261 6.65 13.00 -4.93
C ARG A 261 6.64 11.71 -4.09
N GLN A 262 5.51 11.37 -3.46
CA GLN A 262 5.40 10.14 -2.67
C GLN A 262 5.51 8.89 -3.56
N LEU A 263 4.92 8.89 -4.76
CA LEU A 263 5.10 7.82 -5.73
C LEU A 263 6.58 7.66 -6.12
N ARG A 264 7.30 8.75 -6.40
CA ARG A 264 8.74 8.71 -6.71
C ARG A 264 9.56 8.14 -5.56
N ILE A 265 9.28 8.56 -4.32
CA ILE A 265 9.97 8.03 -3.13
C ILE A 265 9.70 6.53 -2.99
N ALA A 266 8.44 6.09 -3.11
CA ALA A 266 8.09 4.67 -3.04
C ALA A 266 8.79 3.86 -4.15
N ILE A 267 8.80 4.32 -5.40
CA ILE A 267 9.47 3.65 -6.53
C ILE A 267 10.97 3.47 -6.25
N LYS A 268 11.65 4.54 -5.81
CA LYS A 268 13.08 4.49 -5.47
C LYS A 268 13.32 3.49 -4.34
N MET A 269 12.54 3.58 -3.27
CA MET A 269 12.69 2.70 -2.11
C MET A 269 12.45 1.24 -2.47
N VAL A 270 11.42 0.91 -3.26
CA VAL A 270 11.20 -0.46 -3.73
C VAL A 270 12.39 -0.98 -4.54
N ALA A 271 12.90 -0.18 -5.48
CA ALA A 271 14.07 -0.58 -6.28
C ALA A 271 15.32 -0.80 -5.40
N ASP A 272 15.55 0.09 -4.44
CA ASP A 272 16.69 0.00 -3.50
C ASP A 272 16.58 -1.23 -2.60
N PHE A 273 15.40 -1.54 -2.08
CA PHE A 273 15.17 -2.72 -1.25
C PHE A 273 15.38 -4.03 -2.03
N TRP A 274 14.86 -4.12 -3.25
CA TRP A 274 15.10 -5.28 -4.12
C TRP A 274 16.59 -5.45 -4.44
N TYR A 275 17.25 -4.37 -4.82
CA TYR A 275 18.68 -4.37 -5.13
C TYR A 275 19.51 -4.76 -3.91
N THR A 276 19.22 -4.19 -2.75
CA THR A 276 19.93 -4.48 -1.49
C THR A 276 19.77 -5.94 -1.09
N ALA A 277 18.55 -6.49 -1.16
CA ALA A 277 18.31 -7.90 -0.87
C ALA A 277 19.09 -8.84 -1.81
N TRP A 278 19.21 -8.48 -3.09
CA TRP A 278 20.01 -9.23 -4.07
C TRP A 278 21.52 -9.15 -3.78
N VAL A 279 22.03 -7.96 -3.45
CA VAL A 279 23.45 -7.75 -3.07
C VAL A 279 23.78 -8.55 -1.81
N ASP A 280 22.97 -8.43 -0.76
CA ASP A 280 23.19 -9.11 0.52
C ASP A 280 23.06 -10.63 0.43
N ALA A 281 22.36 -11.13 -0.59
CA ALA A 281 22.28 -12.56 -0.91
C ALA A 281 23.49 -13.09 -1.71
N GLY A 282 24.50 -12.27 -1.97
CA GLY A 282 25.69 -12.65 -2.74
C GLY A 282 25.52 -12.52 -4.25
N GLN A 283 24.57 -11.70 -4.72
CA GLN A 283 24.36 -11.38 -6.14
C GLN A 283 24.18 -12.62 -7.04
N PRO A 284 23.21 -13.52 -6.74
CA PRO A 284 22.97 -14.69 -7.59
C PRO A 284 22.66 -14.28 -9.04
N ASP A 285 23.12 -15.10 -10.00
CA ASP A 285 22.97 -14.82 -11.43
C ASP A 285 21.53 -15.00 -11.92
N LEU A 286 20.79 -13.88 -11.96
CA LEU A 286 19.38 -13.88 -12.35
C LEU A 286 19.17 -14.13 -13.86
N LYS A 287 20.24 -14.10 -14.68
CA LYS A 287 20.13 -14.38 -16.12
C LYS A 287 19.64 -15.79 -16.40
N ARG A 288 19.88 -16.71 -15.45
CA ARG A 288 19.42 -18.11 -15.48
C ARG A 288 17.89 -18.26 -15.48
N TRP A 289 17.17 -17.24 -15.02
CA TRP A 289 15.71 -17.30 -14.84
C TRP A 289 14.96 -16.26 -15.67
N ILE A 290 15.58 -15.61 -16.65
CA ILE A 290 14.90 -14.64 -17.53
C ILE A 290 13.66 -15.27 -18.18
N ASP A 291 13.77 -16.52 -18.62
CA ASP A 291 12.67 -17.27 -19.24
C ASP A 291 11.90 -18.14 -18.24
N TYR A 292 12.02 -17.85 -16.93
CA TYR A 292 11.29 -18.58 -15.89
C TYR A 292 9.78 -18.54 -16.17
N LYS A 293 9.18 -19.72 -16.13
CA LYS A 293 7.73 -19.89 -16.20
C LYS A 293 7.31 -20.75 -15.01
N PRO A 294 6.31 -20.31 -14.23
CA PRO A 294 5.74 -21.13 -13.19
C PRO A 294 5.27 -22.48 -13.74
N SER A 295 5.62 -23.55 -13.05
CA SER A 295 5.12 -24.90 -13.27
C SER A 295 3.61 -24.99 -13.03
N ALA A 296 2.99 -26.06 -13.54
CA ALA A 296 1.58 -26.33 -13.31
C ALA A 296 1.24 -26.45 -11.81
N GLU A 297 2.17 -27.00 -11.02
CA GLU A 297 2.05 -27.13 -9.57
C GLU A 297 2.07 -25.76 -8.88
N GLU A 298 3.04 -24.90 -9.20
CA GLU A 298 3.09 -23.53 -8.65
C GLU A 298 1.83 -22.72 -9.01
N LEU A 299 1.32 -22.87 -10.24
CA LEU A 299 0.06 -22.25 -10.64
C LEU A 299 -1.15 -22.83 -9.90
N ALA A 300 -1.14 -24.12 -9.57
CA ALA A 300 -2.18 -24.73 -8.74
C ALA A 300 -2.13 -24.20 -7.30
N GLN A 301 -0.94 -24.14 -6.69
CA GLN A 301 -0.74 -23.60 -5.35
C GLN A 301 -1.20 -22.14 -5.25
N ARG A 302 -0.83 -21.29 -6.23
CA ARG A 302 -1.29 -19.88 -6.29
C ARG A 302 -2.82 -19.77 -6.39
N ARG A 303 -3.45 -20.64 -7.17
CA ARG A 303 -4.92 -20.66 -7.31
C ARG A 303 -5.60 -21.09 -6.02
N GLU A 304 -5.01 -22.04 -5.30
CA GLU A 304 -5.53 -22.50 -4.02
C GLU A 304 -5.38 -21.42 -2.94
N GLU A 305 -4.22 -20.75 -2.87
CA GLU A 305 -4.00 -19.60 -2.00
C GLU A 305 -5.07 -18.50 -2.23
N LEU A 306 -5.38 -18.18 -3.50
CA LEU A 306 -6.43 -17.22 -3.85
C LEU A 306 -7.85 -17.65 -3.47
N LYS A 307 -8.13 -18.95 -3.40
CA LYS A 307 -9.43 -19.47 -2.95
C LYS A 307 -9.57 -19.36 -1.44
N LEU A 308 -8.53 -19.75 -0.70
CA LEU A 308 -8.51 -19.67 0.76
C LEU A 308 -8.79 -18.24 1.25
N TRP A 309 -8.32 -17.22 0.51
CA TRP A 309 -8.62 -15.82 0.83
C TRP A 309 -10.11 -15.45 0.74
N LYS A 310 -10.98 -16.32 0.22
CA LYS A 310 -12.42 -16.07 0.07
C LYS A 310 -13.26 -16.77 1.13
N GLU A 311 -12.66 -17.62 1.96
CA GLU A 311 -13.39 -18.52 2.86
C GLU A 311 -13.55 -17.93 4.27
N GLU A 312 -12.64 -17.08 4.73
CA GLU A 312 -12.65 -16.50 6.08
C GLU A 312 -12.56 -14.97 6.05
N GLN A 313 -13.20 -14.31 7.03
CA GLN A 313 -13.14 -12.85 7.22
C GLN A 313 -12.75 -12.48 8.66
N PHE A 314 -11.65 -11.73 8.79
CA PHE A 314 -11.10 -11.14 10.00
C PHE A 314 -11.35 -9.63 10.01
N LYS A 315 -11.42 -9.03 11.20
CA LYS A 315 -11.58 -7.57 11.36
C LYS A 315 -10.26 -6.85 11.04
N ALA A 316 -10.30 -5.79 10.23
CA ALA A 316 -9.11 -5.04 9.84
C ALA A 316 -8.70 -3.93 10.82
N ARG A 317 -9.65 -3.12 11.31
CA ARG A 317 -9.47 -2.17 12.43
C ARG A 317 -10.74 -2.16 13.29
N SER A 318 -10.62 -1.81 14.58
CA SER A 318 -11.79 -1.61 15.46
C SER A 318 -12.74 -0.54 14.95
N HIS A 319 -12.22 0.48 14.26
CA HIS A 319 -12.97 1.63 13.72
C HIS A 319 -13.38 1.50 12.25
N GLU A 320 -12.98 0.41 11.57
CA GLU A 320 -13.42 0.12 10.19
C GLU A 320 -14.74 -0.66 10.14
N GLY A 321 -15.29 -1.04 11.30
CA GLY A 321 -16.62 -1.63 11.42
C GLY A 321 -17.63 -0.60 11.87
N ASN A 322 -18.35 0.00 10.92
CA ASN A 322 -19.77 0.37 11.00
C ASN A 322 -20.29 0.80 9.63
#